data_AF-A0A969KY77-F1
#
_entry.id   AF-A0A969KY77-F1
#
_cell.length_a   1.000
_cell.length_b   1.000
_cell.length_c   1.000
_cell.angle_alpha   90.00
_cell.angle_beta   90.00
_cell.angle_gamma   90.00
#
_symmetry.space_group_name_H-M   'P 1'
#
loop_
_entity.id
_entity.type
_entity.pdbx_description
1 polymer ?
#
loop_
_entity_poly.entity_id
_entity_poly.type
_entity_poly.pdbx_seq_one_letter_code
_entity_poly.pdbx_strand_id
1 'polypeptide(L)'
;MRPSTQANPTGRLARFLTAPLILLLAAVLRFYNLSGQSLWADEGNSAALVRHSFIEIARRTAFDIHPPFYYWLLKSWVSVFGSSEIGLRSLSVGLGVGLVYVIGILGTRWFSPVSGCWPHLSPPFRRCKFTTRRKPACTCCSLCWVV
;
A
#
# COMPACT_ATOMS: atom_id res chain seq x y z
N MET A 1 -4.42 -32.14 -27.15
CA MET A 1 -3.22 -31.39 -26.69
C MET A 1 -3.67 -30.15 -25.95
N ARG A 2 -3.47 -30.09 -24.62
CA ARG A 2 -3.70 -28.87 -23.81
C ARG A 2 -2.42 -28.03 -23.85
N PRO A 3 -2.47 -26.72 -24.15
CA PRO A 3 -1.30 -25.87 -24.07
C PRO A 3 -0.88 -25.77 -22.59
N SER A 4 0.35 -26.18 -22.29
CA SER A 4 0.97 -25.94 -20.98
C SER A 4 1.23 -24.45 -20.86
N THR A 5 0.51 -23.78 -19.96
CA THR A 5 0.75 -22.37 -19.61
C THR A 5 2.18 -22.24 -19.07
N GLN A 6 3.12 -21.82 -19.92
CA GLN A 6 4.50 -21.55 -19.52
C GLN A 6 4.49 -20.33 -18.60
N ALA A 7 4.51 -20.60 -17.31
CA ALA A 7 4.65 -19.64 -16.24
C ALA A 7 5.96 -18.86 -16.41
N ASN A 8 5.93 -17.64 -16.95
CA ASN A 8 7.13 -16.81 -17.08
C ASN A 8 7.68 -16.46 -15.67
N PRO A 9 8.81 -17.06 -15.23
CA PRO A 9 9.26 -16.98 -13.85
C PRO A 9 9.95 -15.63 -13.57
N THR A 10 10.59 -15.03 -14.57
CA THR A 10 11.31 -13.75 -14.46
C THR A 10 10.37 -12.57 -14.21
N GLY A 11 9.21 -12.52 -14.89
CA GLY A 11 8.21 -11.48 -14.64
C GLY A 11 7.55 -11.57 -13.26
N ARG A 12 7.42 -12.79 -12.73
CA ARG A 12 6.92 -13.01 -11.36
C ARG A 12 7.96 -12.60 -10.34
N LEU A 13 9.20 -13.04 -10.50
CA LEU A 13 10.30 -12.71 -9.59
C LEU A 13 10.57 -11.20 -9.54
N ALA A 14 10.58 -10.52 -10.68
CA ALA A 14 10.74 -9.06 -10.73
C ALA A 14 9.65 -8.34 -9.93
N ARG A 15 8.38 -8.74 -10.05
CA ARG A 15 7.28 -8.18 -9.24
C ARG A 15 7.40 -8.49 -7.75
N PHE A 16 7.88 -9.68 -7.40
CA PHE A 16 8.13 -10.04 -6.00
C PHE A 16 9.27 -9.22 -5.38
N LEU A 17 10.23 -8.74 -6.17
CA LEU A 17 11.35 -7.94 -5.70
C LEU A 17 11.06 -6.44 -5.69
N THR A 18 10.24 -5.93 -6.62
CA THR A 18 9.95 -4.48 -6.69
C THR A 18 9.12 -3.97 -5.52
N ALA A 19 8.11 -4.72 -5.08
CA ALA A 19 7.26 -4.32 -3.95
C ALA A 19 8.03 -4.15 -2.63
N PRO A 20 8.83 -5.12 -2.15
CA PRO A 20 9.63 -4.94 -0.94
C PRO A 20 10.70 -3.87 -1.11
N LEU A 21 11.27 -3.69 -2.30
CA LEU A 21 12.23 -2.62 -2.56
C LEU A 21 11.61 -1.23 -2.37
N ILE A 22 10.39 -1.01 -2.88
CA ILE A 22 9.66 0.25 -2.69
C ILE A 22 9.34 0.48 -1.20
N LEU A 23 8.91 -0.56 -0.48
CA LEU A 23 8.64 -0.47 0.96
C LEU A 23 9.90 -0.15 1.76
N LEU A 24 11.02 -0.78 1.41
CA LEU A 24 12.32 -0.55 2.06
C LEU A 24 12.80 0.87 1.78
N LEU A 25 12.73 1.33 0.53
CA LEU A 25 13.09 2.71 0.16
C LEU A 25 12.21 3.72 0.90
N ALA A 26 10.90 3.50 0.97
CA ALA A 26 9.97 4.35 1.70
C ALA A 26 10.26 4.38 3.20
N ALA A 27 10.61 3.24 3.80
CA ALA A 27 11.02 3.16 5.20
C ALA A 27 12.32 3.94 5.44
N VAL A 28 13.36 3.70 4.64
CA VAL A 28 14.67 4.37 4.76
C VAL A 28 14.53 5.88 4.63
N LEU A 29 13.82 6.37 3.61
CA LEU A 29 13.59 7.80 3.41
C LEU A 29 12.85 8.44 4.60
N ARG A 30 11.90 7.72 5.21
CA ARG A 30 11.18 8.21 6.40
C ARG A 30 12.06 8.22 7.63
N PHE A 31 12.93 7.22 7.83
CA PHE A 31 13.86 7.19 8.96
C PHE A 31 15.04 8.15 8.82
N TYR A 32 15.43 8.55 7.59
CA TYR A 32 16.65 9.29 7.30
C TYR A 32 16.78 10.66 7.99
N ASN A 33 15.69 11.26 8.48
CA ASN A 33 15.76 12.54 9.21
C ASN A 33 14.81 12.61 10.43
N LEU A 34 14.57 11.48 11.09
CA LEU A 34 13.58 11.41 12.17
C LEU A 34 13.98 12.19 13.44
N SER A 35 15.28 12.44 13.64
CA SER A 35 15.85 13.12 14.82
C SER A 35 16.36 14.54 14.54
N GLY A 36 16.22 15.06 13.31
CA GLY A 36 16.73 16.39 12.95
C GLY A 36 15.85 17.55 13.41
N GLN A 37 14.63 17.27 13.88
CA GLN A 37 13.63 18.26 14.28
C GLN A 37 13.19 18.05 15.72
N SER A 38 13.16 19.12 16.52
CA SER A 38 12.56 19.09 17.86
C SER A 38 11.08 18.70 17.79
N LEU A 39 10.54 18.16 18.88
CA LEU A 39 9.12 17.86 19.00
C LEU A 39 8.28 19.14 18.87
N TRP A 40 7.18 19.02 18.14
CA TRP A 40 6.15 20.07 18.13
C TRP A 40 5.40 20.08 19.47
N ALA A 41 4.68 21.17 19.77
CA ALA A 41 4.00 21.32 21.07
C ALA A 41 2.97 20.20 21.33
N ASP A 42 2.24 19.80 20.31
CA ASP A 42 1.26 18.70 20.32
C ASP A 42 1.91 17.31 20.41
N GLU A 43 3.04 17.10 19.73
CA GLU A 43 3.86 15.88 19.87
C GLU A 43 4.45 15.78 21.29
N GLY A 44 4.90 16.90 21.84
CA GLY A 44 5.42 17.00 23.20
C GLY A 44 4.38 16.71 24.27
N ASN A 45 3.15 17.24 24.10
CA ASN A 45 2.03 16.90 24.98
C ASN A 45 1.72 15.40 24.95
N SER A 46 1.70 14.82 23.75
CA SER A 46 1.52 13.37 23.58
C SER A 46 2.62 12.59 24.29
N ALA A 47 3.89 12.96 24.10
CA ALA A 47 5.05 12.35 24.74
C ALA A 47 5.02 12.42 26.28
N ALA A 48 4.52 13.53 26.84
CA ALA A 48 4.31 13.68 28.28
C ALA A 48 3.20 12.75 28.79
N LEU A 49 2.09 12.65 28.05
CA LEU A 49 0.94 11.81 28.41
C LEU A 49 1.31 10.33 28.54
N VAL A 50 2.18 9.81 27.65
CA VAL A 50 2.57 8.40 27.60
C VAL A 50 3.25 7.91 28.90
N ARG A 51 3.86 8.84 29.65
CA ARG A 51 4.54 8.55 30.92
C ARG A 51 3.57 8.19 32.05
N HIS A 52 2.30 8.59 31.94
CA HIS A 52 1.27 8.28 32.93
C HIS A 52 0.69 6.87 32.75
N SER A 53 -0.02 6.35 33.75
CA SER A 53 -0.69 5.03 33.65
C SER A 53 -1.83 5.05 32.64
N PHE A 54 -2.27 3.89 32.13
CA PHE A 54 -3.37 3.81 31.16
C PHE A 54 -4.67 4.48 31.66
N ILE A 55 -4.96 4.32 32.95
CA ILE A 55 -6.14 4.92 33.61
C ILE A 55 -5.98 6.43 33.70
N GLU A 56 -4.79 6.92 34.05
CA GLU A 56 -4.52 8.35 34.17
C GLU A 56 -4.56 9.03 32.79
N ILE A 57 -4.07 8.36 31.74
CA ILE A 57 -4.24 8.80 30.35
C ILE A 57 -5.72 8.95 30.02
N ALA A 58 -6.55 7.94 30.33
CA ALA A 58 -7.98 8.01 30.06
C ALA A 58 -8.67 9.15 30.80
N ARG A 59 -8.30 9.41 32.06
CA ARG A 59 -8.83 10.54 32.84
C ARG A 59 -8.41 11.89 32.28
N ARG A 60 -7.15 12.04 31.88
CA ARG A 60 -6.62 13.28 31.30
C ARG A 60 -7.19 13.58 29.92
N THR A 61 -7.40 12.53 29.12
CA THR A 61 -7.98 12.64 27.77
C THR A 61 -9.51 12.68 27.77
N ALA A 62 -10.17 12.43 28.90
CA ALA A 62 -11.63 12.54 29.00
C ALA A 62 -12.15 13.96 28.72
N PHE A 63 -11.29 14.97 28.88
CA PHE A 63 -11.59 16.38 28.58
C PHE A 63 -10.90 16.88 27.31
N ASP A 64 -10.20 16.00 26.59
CA ASP A 64 -9.53 16.32 25.33
C ASP A 64 -10.44 15.99 24.14
N ILE A 65 -10.12 16.55 22.98
CA ILE A 65 -10.79 16.26 21.70
C ILE A 65 -10.41 14.86 21.20
N HIS A 66 -9.24 14.36 21.62
CA HIS A 66 -8.67 13.10 21.14
C HIS A 66 -9.09 11.89 21.98
N PRO A 67 -9.68 10.85 21.37
CA PRO A 67 -10.01 9.62 22.07
C PRO A 67 -8.78 8.96 22.72
N PRO A 68 -8.92 8.34 23.91
CA PRO A 68 -7.81 7.75 24.67
C PRO A 68 -7.06 6.64 23.93
N PHE A 69 -7.72 6.01 22.95
CA PHE A 69 -7.20 4.85 22.23
C PHE A 69 -5.85 5.15 21.54
N TYR A 70 -5.69 6.35 20.96
CA TYR A 70 -4.45 6.74 20.32
C TYR A 70 -3.28 6.76 21.32
N TYR A 71 -3.49 7.33 22.51
CA TYR A 71 -2.46 7.42 23.55
C TYR A 71 -2.14 6.07 24.18
N TRP A 72 -3.11 5.17 24.28
CA TRP A 72 -2.86 3.79 24.71
C TRP A 72 -2.01 3.02 23.71
N LEU A 73 -2.32 3.13 22.41
CA LEU A 73 -1.51 2.53 21.35
C LEU A 73 -0.08 3.08 21.38
N LEU A 74 0.06 4.41 21.50
CA LEU A 74 1.35 5.08 21.61
C LEU A 74 2.13 4.61 22.84
N LYS A 75 1.45 4.40 23.98
CA LYS A 75 2.05 3.85 25.21
C LYS A 75 2.57 2.44 25.03
N SER A 76 1.76 1.56 24.45
CA SER A 76 2.19 0.20 24.15
C SER A 76 3.40 0.20 23.21
N TRP A 77 3.41 1.07 22.21
CA TRP A 77 4.54 1.18 21.28
C TRP A 77 5.82 1.68 21.96
N VAL A 78 5.73 2.79 22.69
CA VAL A 78 6.85 3.38 23.44
C VAL A 78 7.39 2.43 24.50
N SER A 79 6.56 1.55 25.07
CA SER A 79 7.03 0.53 26.01
C SER A 79 7.99 -0.50 25.38
N VAL A 80 7.92 -0.69 24.05
CA VAL A 80 8.76 -1.63 23.30
C VAL A 80 9.97 -0.91 22.67
N PHE A 81 9.75 0.25 22.04
CA PHE A 81 10.77 0.96 21.26
C PHE A 81 11.50 2.07 22.04
N GLY A 82 11.04 2.37 23.26
CA GLY A 82 11.58 3.43 24.12
C GLY A 82 10.87 4.78 23.94
N SER A 83 11.10 5.67 24.91
CA SER A 83 10.48 7.01 24.99
C SER A 83 11.32 8.11 24.35
N SER A 84 12.26 7.76 23.47
CA SER A 84 13.02 8.74 22.69
C SER A 84 12.15 9.34 21.58
N GLU A 85 12.57 10.47 21.00
CA GLU A 85 11.89 11.09 19.87
C GLU A 85 11.74 10.12 18.69
N ILE A 86 12.77 9.30 18.45
CA ILE A 86 12.77 8.24 17.45
C ILE A 86 11.71 7.20 17.79
N GLY A 87 11.60 6.78 19.05
CA GLY A 87 10.59 5.83 19.52
C GLY A 87 9.17 6.33 19.28
N LEU A 88 8.87 7.59 19.62
CA LEU A 88 7.57 8.23 19.39
C LEU A 88 7.24 8.30 17.89
N ARG A 89 8.18 8.77 17.05
CA ARG A 89 7.97 8.94 15.61
C ARG A 89 7.96 7.63 14.83
N SER A 90 8.60 6.58 15.36
CA SER A 90 8.64 5.26 14.72
C SER A 90 7.26 4.61 14.58
N LEU A 91 6.30 4.94 15.45
CA LEU A 91 4.91 4.50 15.31
C LEU A 91 4.31 4.98 13.98
N SER A 92 4.46 6.27 13.68
CA SER A 92 3.98 6.88 12.43
C SER A 92 4.64 6.27 11.20
N VAL A 93 5.95 5.98 11.29
CA VAL A 93 6.66 5.30 10.21
C VAL A 93 6.11 3.89 10.00
N GLY A 94 5.90 3.13 11.08
CA GLY A 94 5.34 1.77 11.03
C GLY A 94 3.95 1.73 10.41
N LEU A 95 3.03 2.59 10.88
CA LEU A 95 1.69 2.71 10.32
C LEU A 95 1.73 3.14 8.85
N GLY A 96 2.60 4.08 8.49
CA GLY A 96 2.76 4.54 7.12
C GLY A 96 3.32 3.47 6.18
N VAL A 97 4.22 2.59 6.63
CA VAL A 97 4.72 1.46 5.84
C VAL A 97 3.62 0.38 5.70
N GLY A 98 2.92 0.09 6.78
CA GLY A 98 1.76 -0.82 6.76
C GLY A 98 0.67 -0.36 5.79
N LEU A 99 0.38 0.94 5.75
CA LEU A 99 -0.59 1.52 4.81
C LEU A 99 -0.17 1.31 3.36
N VAL A 100 1.11 1.54 3.01
CA VAL A 100 1.62 1.31 1.65
C VAL A 100 1.49 -0.17 1.27
N TYR A 101 1.76 -1.09 2.20
CA TYR A 101 1.58 -2.52 1.98
C TYR A 101 0.10 -2.88 1.71
N VAL A 102 -0.83 -2.38 2.53
CA VAL A 102 -2.26 -2.62 2.35
C VAL A 102 -2.77 -2.06 1.03
N ILE A 103 -2.38 -0.82 0.68
CA ILE A 103 -2.73 -0.22 -0.61
C ILE A 103 -2.16 -1.04 -1.77
N GLY A 104 -0.93 -1.55 -1.65
CA GLY A 104 -0.33 -2.44 -2.65
C GLY A 104 -1.16 -3.70 -2.87
N ILE A 105 -1.60 -4.37 -1.80
CA ILE A 105 -2.48 -5.54 -1.88
C ILE A 105 -3.82 -5.17 -2.51
N LEU A 106 -4.47 -4.12 -2.02
CA LEU A 106 -5.77 -3.69 -2.53
C LEU A 106 -5.70 -3.32 -4.01
N GLY A 107 -4.63 -2.61 -4.43
CA GLY A 107 -4.37 -2.29 -5.82
C GLY A 107 -4.30 -3.53 -6.71
N THR A 108 -3.62 -4.60 -6.27
CA THR A 108 -3.59 -5.87 -7.04
C THR A 108 -4.93 -6.60 -7.09
N ARG A 109 -5.82 -6.36 -6.13
CA ARG A 109 -7.15 -7.01 -6.07
C ARG A 109 -8.21 -6.24 -6.84
N TRP A 110 -8.15 -4.91 -6.80
CA TRP A 110 -9.13 -4.02 -7.42
C TRP A 110 -8.77 -3.71 -8.87
N PHE A 111 -7.49 -3.45 -9.16
CA PHE A 111 -6.98 -3.32 -10.51
C PHE A 111 -6.49 -4.69 -10.98
N SER A 112 -7.42 -5.51 -11.46
CA SER A 112 -7.07 -6.55 -12.43
C SER A 112 -6.27 -5.87 -13.55
N PRO A 113 -5.20 -6.50 -14.10
CA PRO A 113 -4.51 -5.91 -15.22
C PRO A 113 -5.54 -5.65 -16.31
N VAL A 114 -5.79 -4.37 -16.60
CA VAL A 114 -6.43 -3.91 -17.83
C VAL A 114 -5.44 -4.21 -18.96
N SER A 115 -5.27 -5.50 -19.23
CA SER A 115 -4.79 -6.01 -20.50
C SER A 115 -6.04 -6.29 -21.31
N GLY A 116 -6.54 -5.26 -21.98
CA GLY A 116 -7.75 -5.36 -22.78
C GLY A 116 -7.93 -4.15 -23.67
N CYS A 117 -7.17 -4.12 -24.76
CA CYS A 117 -7.33 -3.24 -25.93
C CYS A 117 -7.05 -1.76 -25.69
N TRP A 118 -5.77 -1.38 -25.79
CA TRP A 118 -5.48 -0.20 -26.59
C TRP A 118 -5.96 -0.51 -28.02
N PRO A 119 -6.94 0.22 -28.59
CA PRO A 119 -7.16 0.16 -30.02
C PRO A 119 -5.87 0.70 -30.65
N HIS A 120 -5.11 -0.22 -31.23
CA HIS A 120 -4.01 0.10 -32.12
C HIS A 120 -4.59 1.02 -33.20
N LEU A 121 -4.30 2.31 -33.12
CA LEU A 121 -4.56 3.26 -34.19
C LEU A 121 -3.52 2.96 -35.28
N SER A 122 -3.75 1.92 -36.07
CA SER A 122 -3.03 1.65 -37.31
C SER A 122 -3.96 1.91 -38.50
N PRO A 123 -3.47 2.55 -39.58
CA PRO A 123 -4.29 3.00 -40.69
C PRO A 123 -4.88 1.83 -41.49
N PRO A 124 -6.05 2.03 -42.14
CA PRO A 124 -6.87 0.94 -42.63
C PRO A 124 -6.49 0.56 -44.06
N PHE A 125 -5.40 -0.19 -44.28
CA PHE A 125 -5.15 -0.75 -45.62
C PHE A 125 -4.31 -2.03 -45.59
N ARG A 126 -4.92 -3.18 -45.27
CA ARG A 126 -4.46 -4.48 -45.80
C ARG A 126 -5.65 -5.39 -46.11
N ARG A 127 -5.72 -5.80 -47.38
CA ARG A 127 -6.69 -6.71 -48.02
C ARG A 127 -6.98 -7.94 -47.16
N CYS A 128 -8.27 -8.21 -46.92
CA CYS A 128 -8.75 -9.53 -46.51
C CYS A 128 -8.49 -10.53 -47.65
N LYS A 129 -7.54 -11.45 -47.48
CA LYS A 129 -7.56 -12.73 -48.19
C LYS A 129 -8.46 -13.66 -47.39
N PHE A 130 -9.62 -13.96 -47.97
CA PHE A 130 -10.54 -14.98 -47.47
C PHE A 130 -9.88 -16.34 -47.65
N THR A 131 -9.30 -16.90 -46.59
CA THR A 131 -8.91 -18.32 -46.57
C THR A 131 -9.80 -19.02 -45.55
N THR A 132 -10.52 -20.00 -46.06
CA THR A 132 -11.43 -20.88 -45.35
C THR A 132 -10.64 -21.84 -44.46
N ARG A 133 -10.66 -21.67 -43.14
CA ARG A 133 -10.69 -22.79 -42.17
C ARG A 133 -10.92 -22.28 -40.73
N ARG A 134 -12.02 -22.80 -40.14
CA ARG A 134 -12.40 -22.95 -38.74
C ARG A 134 -11.69 -22.07 -37.68
N LYS A 135 -12.51 -21.22 -37.06
CA LYS A 135 -12.22 -20.28 -35.96
C LYS A 135 -11.44 -20.89 -34.79
N PRO A 136 -10.50 -20.16 -34.17
CA PRO A 136 -10.25 -20.26 -32.74
C PRO A 136 -11.35 -19.50 -31.99
N ALA A 137 -11.90 -20.11 -30.94
CA ALA A 137 -12.76 -19.43 -29.99
C ALA A 137 -11.95 -18.41 -29.19
N CYS A 138 -11.81 -17.20 -29.73
CA CYS A 138 -11.52 -16.00 -28.95
C CYS A 138 -12.85 -15.55 -28.34
N THR A 139 -13.14 -15.99 -27.11
CA THR A 139 -14.24 -15.46 -26.31
C THR A 139 -13.78 -14.13 -25.72
N CYS A 140 -13.83 -13.07 -26.53
CA CYS A 140 -13.73 -11.69 -26.07
C CYS A 140 -14.75 -10.88 -26.85
N CYS A 141 -15.43 -9.97 -26.17
CA CYS A 141 -16.54 -9.13 -26.64
C CYS A 141 -17.92 -9.81 -26.73
N SER A 142 -18.58 -9.90 -25.57
CA SER A 142 -20.01 -9.62 -25.52
C SER A 142 -20.35 -8.87 -24.23
N LEU A 143 -19.90 -7.61 -24.13
CA LEU A 143 -20.72 -6.57 -23.52
C LEU A 143 -21.23 -5.70 -24.66
N CYS A 144 -22.36 -6.13 -25.22
CA CYS A 144 -23.30 -5.21 -25.85
C CYS A 144 -24.00 -4.52 -24.68
N TRP A 145 -23.51 -3.33 -24.32
CA TRP A 145 -24.22 -2.48 -23.37
C TRP A 145 -25.54 -2.06 -24.01
N VAL A 146 -26.62 -2.34 -23.28
CA VAL A 146 -27.93 -1.71 -23.45
C VAL A 146 -27.85 -0.32 -22.80
N VAL A 147 -28.54 0.63 -23.45
CA VAL A 147 -28.68 2.08 -23.22
C VAL A 147 -27.65 2.93 -23.96
#